data_AF-A0A8T3DWH8-F1
#
_entry.id   AF-A0A8T3DWH8-F1
#
_cell.length_a   1.000
_cell.length_b   1.000
_cell.length_c   1.000
_cell.angle_alpha   90.00
_cell.angle_beta   90.00
_cell.angle_gamma   90.00
#
_symmetry.space_group_name_H-M   'P 1'
#
loop_
_entity.id
_entity.type
_entity.pdbx_description
1 polymer ?
#
loop_
_entity_poly.entity_id
_entity_poly.type
_entity_poly.pdbx_seq_one_letter_code
_entity_poly.pdbx_strand_id
1 'polypeptide(L)'
;MDGFRSLKEGEAVDFTFKKSSKGLESLRVTGPGGGPCLGSERRLKSVQKRRSKGDRCYNCGGPDHHAKECKLPPQPKKCHFCQSISHMVANCPMKAQQSSPISQGQPSSLGGEEEEAHSHTPLS
;
A
#
# COMPACT_ATOMS: atom_id res chain seq x y z
N MET A 1 -17.20 2.02 -15.89
CA MET A 1 -17.30 1.59 -14.46
C MET A 1 -15.96 0.98 -14.13
N ASP A 2 -15.05 1.78 -13.56
CA ASP A 2 -13.62 1.53 -13.69
C ASP A 2 -12.99 1.17 -12.35
N GLY A 3 -12.34 0.01 -12.29
CA GLY A 3 -11.70 -0.54 -11.10
C GLY A 3 -12.30 -1.86 -10.62
N PHE A 4 -11.69 -2.44 -9.59
CA PHE A 4 -12.18 -3.65 -8.93
C PHE A 4 -13.48 -3.34 -8.18
N ARG A 5 -14.55 -4.05 -8.53
CA ARG A 5 -15.84 -4.01 -7.83
C ARG A 5 -15.73 -4.88 -6.57
N SER A 6 -15.94 -4.29 -5.40
CA SER A 6 -15.99 -4.99 -4.12
C SER A 6 -17.14 -4.45 -3.26
N LEU A 7 -17.47 -5.17 -2.20
CA LEU A 7 -18.35 -4.73 -1.11
C LEU A 7 -17.54 -4.69 0.18
N LYS A 8 -17.94 -3.87 1.15
CA LYS A 8 -17.49 -4.03 2.54
C LYS A 8 -18.46 -4.89 3.35
N GLU A 9 -17.99 -5.41 4.48
CA GLU A 9 -18.85 -6.07 5.45
C GLU A 9 -19.82 -5.06 6.07
N GLY A 10 -21.09 -5.45 6.26
CA GLY A 10 -22.14 -4.54 6.72
C GLY A 10 -22.52 -3.43 5.73
N GLU A 11 -22.13 -3.51 4.46
CA GLU A 11 -22.59 -2.55 3.44
C GLU A 11 -24.08 -2.76 3.12
N ALA A 12 -24.90 -1.73 3.34
CA ALA A 12 -26.27 -1.71 2.83
C ALA A 12 -26.25 -1.67 1.30
N VAL A 13 -26.99 -2.58 0.65
CA VAL A 13 -27.05 -2.71 -0.81
C VAL A 13 -28.46 -3.01 -1.28
N ASP A 14 -28.79 -2.49 -2.46
CA ASP A 14 -29.93 -2.93 -3.26
C ASP A 14 -29.45 -4.06 -4.20
N PHE A 15 -30.22 -5.15 -4.30
CA PHE A 15 -29.89 -6.23 -5.22
C PHE A 15 -31.13 -6.95 -5.77
N THR A 16 -31.02 -7.40 -7.02
CA THR A 16 -31.99 -8.31 -7.64
C THR A 16 -31.37 -9.70 -7.69
N PHE A 17 -32.12 -10.74 -7.32
CA PHE A 17 -31.64 -12.13 -7.33
C PHE A 17 -32.51 -13.05 -8.21
N LYS A 18 -31.96 -14.19 -8.60
CA LYS A 18 -32.67 -15.34 -9.17
C LYS A 18 -32.47 -16.58 -8.30
N LYS A 19 -33.38 -17.54 -8.39
CA LYS A 19 -33.19 -18.87 -7.77
C LYS A 19 -32.43 -19.77 -8.74
N SER A 20 -31.40 -20.42 -8.23
CA SER A 20 -30.49 -21.35 -8.94
C SER A 20 -30.42 -22.68 -8.18
N SER A 21 -29.84 -23.70 -8.79
CA SER A 21 -29.57 -24.99 -8.13
C SER A 21 -28.62 -24.87 -6.94
N LYS A 22 -27.81 -23.80 -6.88
CA LYS A 22 -26.90 -23.48 -5.78
C LYS A 22 -27.49 -22.53 -4.72
N GLY A 23 -28.75 -22.14 -4.83
CA GLY A 23 -29.40 -21.18 -3.93
C GLY A 23 -29.78 -19.87 -4.62
N LEU A 24 -29.78 -18.76 -3.89
CA LEU A 24 -30.09 -17.43 -4.45
C LEU A 24 -28.82 -16.80 -5.05
N GLU A 25 -28.86 -16.48 -6.34
CA GLU A 25 -27.76 -15.82 -7.06
C GLU A 25 -28.13 -14.36 -7.36
N SER A 26 -27.28 -13.41 -6.97
CA SER A 26 -27.47 -12.00 -7.32
C SER A 26 -27.18 -11.75 -8.82
N LEU A 27 -28.07 -10.98 -9.46
CA LEU A 27 -27.97 -10.56 -10.87
C LEU A 27 -27.39 -9.15 -11.00
N ARG A 28 -27.79 -8.25 -10.09
CA ARG A 28 -27.34 -6.87 -9.99
C ARG A 28 -27.22 -6.53 -8.51
N VAL A 29 -26.14 -5.83 -8.15
CA VAL A 29 -25.90 -5.28 -6.82
C VAL A 29 -25.47 -3.82 -6.99
N THR A 30 -26.12 -2.93 -6.24
CA THR A 30 -25.91 -1.48 -6.17
C THR A 30 -25.95 -1.02 -4.72
N GLY A 31 -25.48 0.20 -4.43
CA GLY A 31 -25.77 0.86 -3.16
C GLY A 31 -27.27 1.22 -3.04
N PRO A 32 -27.71 1.68 -1.86
CA PRO A 32 -29.12 2.01 -1.61
C PRO A 32 -29.63 3.06 -2.59
N GLY A 33 -30.85 2.88 -3.12
CA GLY A 33 -31.43 3.78 -4.12
C GLY A 33 -30.72 3.73 -5.48
N GLY A 34 -29.98 2.66 -5.77
CA GLY A 34 -29.28 2.46 -7.05
C GLY A 34 -27.90 3.14 -7.14
N GLY A 35 -27.38 3.68 -6.03
CA GLY A 35 -26.06 4.33 -5.98
C GLY A 35 -24.87 3.39 -6.23
N PRO A 36 -23.64 3.92 -6.30
CA PRO A 36 -22.44 3.09 -6.33
C PRO A 36 -22.23 2.40 -4.97
N CYS A 37 -21.72 1.16 -5.01
CA CYS A 37 -21.23 0.47 -3.82
C CYS A 37 -19.98 1.19 -3.26
N LEU A 38 -19.85 1.23 -1.93
CA LEU A 38 -18.71 1.80 -1.22
C LEU A 38 -17.46 0.96 -1.40
N GLY A 39 -17.60 -0.37 -1.27
CA GLY A 39 -16.51 -1.32 -1.43
C GLY A 39 -15.52 -1.32 -0.28
N SER A 40 -14.55 -2.24 -0.38
CA SER A 40 -13.64 -2.55 0.72
C SER A 40 -12.55 -1.49 0.95
N GLU A 41 -12.41 -1.05 2.21
CA GLU A 41 -11.44 -0.04 2.65
C GLU A 41 -9.97 -0.45 2.48
N ARG A 42 -9.69 -1.74 2.25
CA ARG A 42 -8.39 -2.24 1.79
C ARG A 42 -7.92 -1.56 0.51
N ARG A 43 -8.84 -1.02 -0.30
CA ARG A 43 -8.51 -0.02 -1.33
C ARG A 43 -8.29 1.35 -0.67
N LEU A 44 -7.10 1.54 -0.10
CA LEU A 44 -6.54 2.88 0.07
C LEU A 44 -6.70 3.63 -1.26
N LYS A 45 -7.22 4.86 -1.21
CA LYS A 45 -7.44 5.74 -2.37
C LYS A 45 -6.10 6.16 -3.00
N SER A 46 -5.45 5.22 -3.69
CA SER A 46 -4.09 5.33 -4.23
C SER A 46 -3.93 6.43 -5.28
N VAL A 47 -5.04 6.97 -5.78
CA VAL A 47 -5.09 8.09 -6.74
C VAL A 47 -4.74 9.44 -6.08
N GLN A 48 -4.98 9.64 -4.78
CA GLN A 48 -4.91 10.99 -4.17
C GLN A 48 -3.68 11.29 -3.30
N LYS A 49 -2.78 10.32 -3.01
CA LYS A 49 -1.58 10.56 -2.18
C LYS A 49 -0.22 10.28 -2.88
N ARG A 50 -0.18 10.25 -4.21
CA ARG A 50 1.09 10.26 -4.99
C ARG A 50 1.23 11.41 -6.00
N ARG A 51 0.27 12.34 -6.07
CA ARG A 51 0.36 13.57 -6.89
C ARG A 51 0.57 14.81 -6.02
N SER A 52 1.77 14.99 -5.43
CA SER A 52 2.09 16.24 -4.68
C SER A 52 3.58 16.62 -4.52
N LYS A 53 4.57 15.80 -4.90
CA LYS A 53 6.01 16.14 -4.68
C LYS A 53 7.01 15.57 -5.71
N GLY A 54 6.53 15.05 -6.85
CA GLY A 54 7.39 14.49 -7.92
C GLY A 54 7.78 15.54 -8.97
N ASP A 55 6.79 16.23 -9.50
CA ASP A 55 6.92 17.19 -10.62
C ASP A 55 7.33 18.59 -10.12
N ARG A 56 8.53 18.71 -9.57
CA ARG A 56 9.15 20.00 -9.22
C ARG A 56 10.60 20.04 -9.68
N CYS A 57 11.04 21.20 -10.16
CA CYS A 57 12.43 21.45 -10.52
C CYS A 57 13.39 21.07 -9.38
N TYR A 58 14.29 20.11 -9.59
CA TYR A 58 15.24 19.70 -8.55
C TYR A 58 16.25 20.79 -8.16
N ASN A 59 16.44 21.82 -9.01
CA ASN A 59 17.27 22.98 -8.72
C ASN A 59 16.54 23.94 -7.77
N CYS A 60 15.51 24.64 -8.26
CA CYS A 60 14.84 25.70 -7.52
C CYS A 60 13.61 25.25 -6.71
N GLY A 61 12.93 24.17 -7.12
CA GLY A 61 11.67 23.70 -6.51
C GLY A 61 10.39 24.21 -7.20
N GLY A 62 10.51 24.99 -8.28
CA GLY A 62 9.37 25.47 -9.07
C GLY A 62 8.57 24.35 -9.75
N PRO A 63 7.26 24.54 -10.00
CA PRO A 63 6.38 23.49 -10.54
C PRO A 63 6.35 23.41 -12.07
N ASP A 64 6.82 24.45 -12.76
CA ASP A 64 6.55 24.69 -14.19
C ASP A 64 7.64 24.14 -15.14
N HIS A 65 8.75 23.65 -14.60
CA HIS A 65 9.91 23.19 -15.38
C HIS A 65 10.72 22.13 -14.63
N HIS A 66 11.52 21.34 -15.36
CA HIS A 66 12.48 20.42 -14.77
C HIS A 66 13.86 21.08 -14.59
N ALA A 67 14.76 20.46 -13.82
CA ALA A 67 16.07 21.02 -13.54
C ALA A 67 16.91 21.33 -14.81
N LYS A 68 16.71 20.57 -15.89
CA LYS A 68 17.34 20.78 -17.22
C LYS A 68 16.87 22.06 -17.93
N GLU A 69 15.72 22.62 -17.55
CA GLU A 69 15.10 23.83 -18.10
C GLU A 69 15.21 25.02 -17.13
N CYS A 70 15.90 24.85 -15.99
CA CYS A 70 15.95 25.87 -14.94
C CYS A 70 16.87 27.03 -15.32
N LYS A 71 16.32 28.25 -15.32
CA LYS A 71 17.06 29.50 -15.64
C LYS A 71 17.96 29.99 -14.49
N LEU A 72 17.85 29.41 -13.30
CA LEU A 72 18.69 29.76 -12.15
C LEU A 72 20.01 28.97 -12.18
N PRO A 73 21.12 29.53 -11.68
CA PRO A 73 22.40 28.81 -11.62
C PRO A 73 22.27 27.52 -10.80
N PRO A 74 23.12 26.50 -11.05
CA PRO A 74 23.10 25.25 -10.30
C PRO A 74 23.21 25.47 -8.79
N GLN A 75 22.18 25.05 -8.07
CA GLN A 75 22.08 25.11 -6.61
C GLN A 75 22.63 23.82 -5.99
N PRO A 76 23.10 23.87 -4.73
CA PRO A 76 23.48 22.65 -4.00
C PRO A 76 22.32 21.66 -3.95
N LYS A 77 22.63 20.37 -4.22
CA LYS A 77 21.63 19.29 -4.18
C LYS A 77 21.06 19.16 -2.78
N LYS A 78 19.74 19.28 -2.67
CA LYS A 78 19.00 19.17 -1.41
C LYS A 78 18.27 17.83 -1.29
N CYS A 79 18.14 17.34 -0.07
CA CYS A 79 17.33 16.16 0.26
C CYS A 79 15.90 16.31 -0.26
N HIS A 80 15.49 15.45 -1.19
CA HIS A 80 14.13 15.47 -1.75
C HIS A 80 13.02 15.29 -0.69
N PHE A 81 13.36 14.77 0.48
CA PHE A 81 12.45 14.61 1.61
C PHE A 81 12.36 15.88 2.48
N CYS A 82 13.41 16.19 3.26
CA CYS A 82 13.41 17.29 4.25
C CYS A 82 13.94 18.64 3.72
N GLN A 83 14.40 18.70 2.46
CA GLN A 83 14.99 19.89 1.82
C GLN A 83 16.32 20.40 2.41
N SER A 84 16.95 19.67 3.35
CA SER A 84 18.32 19.96 3.83
C SER A 84 19.37 19.80 2.73
N ILE A 85 20.39 20.67 2.72
CA ILE A 85 21.56 20.58 1.82
C ILE A 85 22.68 19.68 2.36
N SER A 86 22.61 19.25 3.63
CA SER A 86 23.68 18.48 4.29
C SER A 86 23.71 17.00 3.87
N HIS A 87 22.60 16.46 3.37
CA HIS A 87 22.49 15.04 3.00
C HIS A 87 21.51 14.85 1.83
N MET A 88 21.63 13.71 1.13
CA MET A 88 20.63 13.25 0.18
C MET A 88 19.59 12.33 0.85
N VAL A 89 18.48 12.05 0.16
CA VAL A 89 17.35 11.27 0.69
C VAL A 89 17.71 9.86 1.20
N ALA A 90 18.82 9.28 0.71
CA ALA A 90 19.37 8.02 1.22
C ALA A 90 19.79 8.10 2.70
N ASN A 91 20.43 9.22 3.09
CA ASN A 91 20.96 9.45 4.44
C ASN A 91 20.08 10.43 5.25
N CYS A 92 18.78 10.50 4.95
CA CYS A 92 17.89 11.44 5.62
C CYS A 92 17.39 10.90 6.96
N PRO A 93 17.75 11.50 8.12
CA PRO A 93 17.36 10.99 9.44
C PRO A 93 15.84 10.96 9.61
N MET A 94 15.16 11.99 9.10
CA MET A 94 13.70 12.10 9.12
C MET A 94 12.99 10.99 8.31
N LYS A 95 13.65 10.40 7.30
CA LYS A 95 13.11 9.28 6.53
C LYS A 95 13.27 7.95 7.27
N ALA A 96 14.38 7.75 7.97
CA ALA A 96 14.62 6.56 8.79
C ALA A 96 13.61 6.44 9.95
N GLN A 97 13.20 7.56 10.55
CA GLN A 97 12.20 7.57 11.62
C GLN A 97 10.76 7.34 11.13
N GLN A 98 10.46 7.50 9.84
CA GLN A 98 9.14 7.18 9.27
C GLN A 98 9.01 5.73 8.80
N SER A 99 10.12 4.98 8.70
CA SER A 99 10.12 3.53 8.58
C SER A 99 10.12 2.87 9.96
N SER A 100 9.05 3.06 10.73
CA SER A 100 8.77 2.19 11.86
C SER A 100 8.42 0.79 11.35
N PRO A 101 9.10 -0.29 11.80
CA PRO A 101 8.76 -1.65 11.40
C PRO A 101 7.54 -2.11 12.19
N ILE A 102 6.33 -1.78 11.70
CA ILE A 102 5.12 -2.42 12.20
C ILE A 102 5.07 -3.85 11.65
N SER A 103 5.10 -4.82 12.57
CA SER A 103 5.01 -6.27 12.31
C SER A 103 6.18 -6.91 11.57
N GLN A 104 7.35 -6.99 12.23
CA GLN A 104 8.15 -8.21 12.13
C GLN A 104 7.38 -9.36 12.78
N GLY A 105 6.91 -10.31 11.98
CA GLY A 105 6.36 -11.57 12.49
C GLY A 105 7.46 -12.51 12.96
N GLN A 106 7.98 -12.29 14.17
CA GLN A 106 8.65 -13.36 14.92
C GLN A 106 7.59 -14.32 15.49
N PRO A 107 7.84 -15.63 15.38
CA PRO A 107 7.63 -16.53 16.50
C PRO A 107 8.98 -16.90 17.10
N SER A 108 9.23 -16.39 18.30
CA SER A 108 10.24 -16.94 19.21
C SER A 108 9.77 -18.31 19.71
N SER A 109 10.69 -19.26 19.89
CA SER A 109 10.89 -20.00 21.16
C SER A 109 11.87 -21.16 20.97
N LEU A 110 12.83 -21.26 21.91
CA LEU A 110 13.69 -22.41 22.13
C LEU A 110 13.22 -23.14 23.40
N GLY A 111 13.48 -24.45 23.46
CA GLY A 111 13.11 -25.34 24.57
C GLY A 111 11.77 -26.05 24.32
N GLY A 112 11.64 -27.37 24.49
CA GLY A 112 12.60 -28.39 24.97
C GLY A 112 11.81 -29.57 25.53
N GLU A 113 12.30 -30.82 25.36
CA GLU A 113 11.75 -32.13 25.84
C GLU A 113 10.26 -32.44 25.47
N GLU A 114 9.71 -33.64 25.25
CA GLU A 114 10.07 -35.08 25.16
C GLU A 114 9.01 -35.78 24.24
N GLU A 115 9.04 -37.03 23.76
CA GLU A 115 9.99 -38.16 23.81
C GLU A 115 9.83 -39.09 22.56
N GLU A 116 10.53 -40.24 22.57
CA GLU A 116 10.31 -41.55 21.89
C GLU A 116 9.62 -41.68 20.51
N ALA A 117 10.42 -42.10 19.51
CA ALA A 117 10.08 -43.21 18.61
C ALA A 117 11.37 -43.93 18.11
N HIS A 118 11.46 -45.24 18.33
CA HIS A 118 12.65 -46.07 18.11
C HIS A 118 12.91 -46.47 16.64
N SER A 119 14.20 -46.57 16.25
CA SER A 119 14.80 -47.44 15.20
C SER A 119 14.29 -47.33 13.73
N HIS A 120 15.12 -47.22 12.69
CA HIS A 120 16.05 -48.26 12.21
C HIS A 120 17.07 -47.74 11.15
N THR A 121 18.35 -48.12 11.32
CA THR A 121 19.44 -48.38 10.33
C THR A 121 19.59 -47.57 9.02
N PRO A 122 20.75 -46.93 8.77
CA PRO A 122 21.19 -46.49 7.44
C PRO A 122 21.90 -47.60 6.64
N LEU A 123 21.89 -47.49 5.30
CA LEU A 123 22.63 -48.34 4.36
C LEU A 123 23.44 -47.49 3.38
N SER A 124 24.77 -47.49 3.53
CA SER A 124 25.82 -47.39 2.48
C SER A 124 27.19 -47.40 3.15
#